data_AF-A0AA50MRR7-F1
#
_entry.id   AF-A0AA50MRR7-F1
#
_cell.length_a   1.000
_cell.length_b   1.000
_cell.length_c   1.000
_cell.angle_alpha   90.00
_cell.angle_beta   90.00
_cell.angle_gamma   90.00
#
_symmetry.space_group_name_H-M   'P 1'
#
loop_
_entity.id
_entity.type
_entity.pdbx_description
1 polymer ?
#
loop_
_entity_poly.entity_id
_entity_poly.type
_entity_poly.pdbx_seq_one_letter_code
_entity_poly.pdbx_strand_id
1 'polypeptide(L)'
;MSSHLNWMIIRNNNAFLVKKRNIKKPFSKEPNNVTNLNSFKFNGLIHKKAVSVVEIPNRSGFTLVYKKAKATNKPAKNLVRRQFKAGARRSLFKVKRLLKANHYRPDLSKATLRRASAILRSQRPIKAKKPKAAAAKT
;
A
#
# COMPACT_ATOMS: atom_id res chain seq x y z
N MET A 1 14.77 6.82 -18.35
CA MET A 1 15.25 7.27 -17.03
C MET A 1 15.55 6.09 -16.11
N SER A 2 16.75 6.06 -15.53
CA SER A 2 17.19 4.99 -14.62
C SER A 2 16.55 5.15 -13.24
N SER A 3 16.15 4.03 -12.61
CA SER A 3 15.58 4.03 -11.26
C SER A 3 16.59 4.45 -10.21
N HIS A 4 17.84 4.01 -10.33
CA HIS A 4 18.91 4.33 -9.39
C HIS A 4 19.26 5.81 -9.40
N LEU A 5 19.34 6.42 -10.58
CA LEU A 5 19.56 7.86 -10.71
C LEU A 5 18.45 8.66 -10.03
N ASN A 6 17.19 8.34 -10.35
CA ASN A 6 16.05 9.00 -9.73
C ASN A 6 16.06 8.87 -8.21
N TRP A 7 16.46 7.71 -7.67
CA TRP A 7 16.60 7.53 -6.23
C TRP A 7 17.67 8.41 -5.61
N MET A 8 18.85 8.51 -6.24
CA MET A 8 19.92 9.37 -5.76
C MET A 8 19.50 10.84 -5.71
N ILE A 9 18.67 11.26 -6.67
CA ILE A 9 18.07 12.60 -6.67
C ILE A 9 17.07 12.72 -5.52
N ILE A 10 16.05 11.85 -5.44
CA ILE A 10 14.88 12.09 -4.57
C ILE A 10 15.01 11.59 -3.12
N ARG A 11 16.02 10.79 -2.78
CA ARG A 11 16.11 10.10 -1.48
C ARG A 11 16.04 11.02 -0.26
N ASN A 12 16.49 12.27 -0.39
CA ASN A 12 16.63 13.23 0.73
C ASN A 12 15.90 14.57 0.53
N ASN A 13 15.37 14.86 -0.66
CA ASN A 13 14.78 16.17 -1.02
C ASN A 13 13.35 16.05 -1.61
N ASN A 14 12.68 14.91 -1.42
CA ASN A 14 11.32 14.71 -1.92
C ASN A 14 10.27 15.42 -1.04
N ALA A 15 9.30 16.10 -1.64
CA ALA A 15 8.17 16.74 -0.94
C ALA A 15 7.32 15.75 -0.11
N PHE A 16 7.28 14.48 -0.51
CA PHE A 16 6.57 13.44 0.24
C PHE A 16 7.35 12.90 1.46
N LEU A 17 8.61 13.29 1.64
CA LEU A 17 9.49 12.80 2.69
C LEU A 17 9.04 13.31 4.06
N VAL A 18 8.84 12.37 4.99
CA VAL A 18 8.44 12.69 6.36
C VAL A 18 9.49 12.12 7.32
N LYS A 19 10.27 13.03 7.91
CA LYS A 19 11.22 12.71 8.99
C LYS A 19 10.53 13.04 10.31
N LYS A 20 10.57 12.10 11.26
CA LYS A 20 10.07 12.30 12.62
C LYS A 20 11.22 12.14 13.61
N ARG A 21 11.21 12.98 14.66
CA ARG A 21 12.16 12.88 15.77
C ARG A 21 12.11 11.46 16.37
N ASN A 22 13.27 10.92 16.75
CA ASN A 22 13.44 9.59 17.34
C ASN A 22 13.10 8.39 16.42
N ILE A 23 12.92 8.60 15.11
CA ILE A 23 12.71 7.50 14.16
C ILE A 23 13.84 7.47 13.14
N LYS A 24 14.71 6.44 13.21
CA LYS A 24 15.87 6.28 12.32
C LYS A 24 15.48 6.12 10.83
N LYS A 25 14.31 5.52 10.56
CA LYS A 25 13.84 5.26 9.19
C LYS A 25 12.80 6.31 8.77
N PRO A 26 13.08 7.15 7.75
CA PRO A 26 12.10 8.12 7.28
C PRO A 26 10.90 7.45 6.60
N PHE A 27 9.75 8.11 6.70
CA PHE A 27 8.53 7.72 6.01
C PHE A 27 8.36 8.51 4.70
N SER A 28 7.50 8.02 3.82
CA SER A 28 7.07 8.75 2.63
C SER A 28 5.55 8.69 2.48
N LYS A 29 4.95 9.83 2.13
CA LYS A 29 3.52 9.97 1.81
C LYS A 29 3.21 9.84 0.31
N GLU A 30 4.18 9.40 -0.49
CA GLU A 30 4.03 9.32 -1.93
C GLU A 30 2.95 8.31 -2.38
N PRO A 31 2.27 8.56 -3.50
CA PRO A 31 1.35 7.59 -4.07
C PRO A 31 2.11 6.35 -4.56
N ASN A 32 1.44 5.19 -4.54
CA ASN A 32 2.01 3.91 -4.98
C ASN A 32 3.15 3.32 -4.11
N ASN A 33 3.17 3.67 -2.81
CA ASN A 33 4.05 3.04 -1.81
C ASN A 33 3.23 2.16 -0.84
N VAL A 34 3.56 0.87 -0.78
CA VAL A 34 2.81 -0.10 0.04
C VAL A 34 3.14 0.02 1.53
N THR A 35 4.37 0.35 1.90
CA THR A 35 4.81 0.35 3.30
C THR A 35 4.88 1.76 3.91
N ASN A 36 4.71 2.80 3.08
CA ASN A 36 4.94 4.21 3.42
C ASN A 36 6.35 4.48 3.96
N LEU A 37 7.32 3.60 3.70
CA LEU A 37 8.71 3.80 4.07
C LEU A 37 9.43 4.51 2.93
N ASN A 38 10.29 5.48 3.25
CA ASN A 38 11.21 6.04 2.26
C ASN A 38 12.33 5.02 2.00
N SER A 39 12.17 4.22 0.95
CA SER A 39 13.10 3.17 0.57
C SER A 39 13.02 2.95 -0.93
N PHE A 40 14.17 2.71 -1.55
CA PHE A 40 14.28 2.39 -2.97
C PHE A 40 13.27 1.31 -3.39
N LYS A 41 13.16 0.21 -2.64
CA LYS A 41 12.32 -0.95 -3.00
C LYS A 41 10.84 -0.60 -3.08
N PHE A 42 10.35 0.23 -2.16
CA PHE A 42 8.92 0.52 -2.01
C PHE A 42 8.48 1.79 -2.73
N ASN A 43 9.42 2.57 -3.27
CA ASN A 43 9.12 3.86 -3.86
C ASN A 43 8.28 3.74 -5.14
N GLY A 44 7.11 4.38 -5.13
CA GLY A 44 6.17 4.31 -6.24
C GLY A 44 6.51 5.21 -7.42
N LEU A 45 7.29 6.28 -7.21
CA LEU A 45 7.60 7.30 -8.23
C LEU A 45 8.71 6.82 -9.17
N ILE A 46 9.72 6.18 -8.60
CA ILE A 46 10.96 5.79 -9.29
C ILE A 46 10.76 4.58 -10.21
N HIS A 47 10.01 3.58 -9.74
CA HIS A 47 9.89 2.31 -10.45
C HIS A 47 8.85 2.38 -11.56
N LYS A 48 9.16 1.74 -12.71
CA LYS A 48 8.21 1.55 -13.81
C LYS A 48 6.99 0.73 -13.39
N LYS A 49 7.20 -0.23 -12.49
CA LYS A 49 6.16 -1.06 -11.86
C LYS A 49 6.04 -0.70 -10.38
N ALA A 50 4.84 -0.32 -9.96
CA ALA A 50 4.53 0.00 -8.57
C ALA A 50 3.14 -0.53 -8.24
N VAL A 51 2.89 -0.77 -6.94
CA VAL A 51 1.64 -1.30 -6.43
C VAL A 51 1.26 -0.50 -5.19
N SER A 52 -0.02 -0.21 -5.02
CA SER A 52 -0.58 0.24 -3.75
C SER A 52 -1.97 -0.32 -3.55
N VAL A 53 -2.41 -0.29 -2.29
CA VAL A 53 -3.76 -0.65 -1.91
C VAL A 53 -4.39 0.57 -1.27
N VAL A 54 -5.55 0.96 -1.81
CA VAL A 54 -6.34 2.12 -1.40
C VAL A 54 -7.72 1.64 -0.99
N GLU A 55 -8.33 2.30 -0.01
CA GLU A 55 -9.70 1.99 0.41
C GLU A 55 -10.70 2.41 -0.68
N ILE A 56 -11.83 1.71 -0.76
CA ILE A 56 -12.97 2.15 -1.57
C ILE A 56 -13.79 3.15 -0.73
N PRO A 57 -14.25 4.29 -1.27
CA PRO A 57 -15.03 5.28 -0.52
C PRO A 57 -16.23 4.68 0.23
N ASN A 58 -16.93 3.73 -0.39
CA ASN A 58 -18.10 3.05 0.18
C ASN A 58 -17.74 1.92 1.17
N ARG A 59 -16.48 1.83 1.62
CA ARG A 59 -15.94 0.85 2.57
C ARG A 59 -16.24 -0.64 2.25
N SER A 60 -16.60 -0.96 1.01
CA SER A 60 -16.98 -2.29 0.54
C SER A 60 -15.79 -3.10 -0.01
N GLY A 61 -14.63 -2.98 0.63
CA GLY A 61 -13.38 -3.63 0.20
C GLY A 61 -12.30 -2.62 -0.22
N PHE A 62 -11.41 -3.03 -1.12
CA PHE A 62 -10.23 -2.24 -1.48
C PHE A 62 -9.98 -2.16 -2.99
N THR A 63 -9.28 -1.11 -3.40
CA THR A 63 -8.78 -0.91 -4.75
C THR A 63 -7.29 -1.20 -4.79
N LEU A 64 -6.88 -2.13 -5.64
CA LEU A 64 -5.48 -2.31 -6.01
C LEU A 64 -5.14 -1.33 -7.13
N VAL A 65 -4.16 -0.48 -6.90
CA VAL A 65 -3.64 0.45 -7.90
C VAL A 65 -2.24 -0.01 -8.30
N TYR A 66 -2.00 -0.17 -9.60
CA TYR A 66 -0.68 -0.54 -10.12
C TYR A 66 -0.35 0.18 -11.43
N LYS A 67 0.94 0.27 -11.77
CA LYS A 67 1.43 0.99 -12.95
C LYS A 67 1.49 0.14 -14.22
N LYS A 68 1.17 0.74 -15.37
CA LYS A 68 1.42 0.17 -16.70
C LYS A 68 2.84 0.49 -17.13
N ALA A 69 3.67 -0.54 -17.27
CA ALA A 69 5.07 -0.37 -17.69
C ALA A 69 5.23 0.29 -19.07
N LYS A 70 4.24 0.16 -19.97
CA LYS A 70 4.24 0.80 -21.30
C LYS A 70 3.92 2.30 -21.28
N ALA A 71 3.29 2.80 -20.21
CA ALA A 71 2.78 4.18 -20.13
C ALA A 71 3.51 5.01 -19.07
N THR A 72 4.82 4.79 -18.89
CA THR A 72 5.61 5.47 -17.85
C THR A 72 5.61 6.98 -18.00
N ASN A 73 5.69 7.47 -19.24
CA ASN A 73 5.77 8.90 -19.56
C ASN A 73 4.37 9.52 -19.75
N LYS A 74 3.30 8.74 -19.54
CA LYS A 74 1.91 9.16 -19.74
C LYS A 74 1.16 9.06 -18.41
N PRO A 75 1.36 9.99 -17.46
CA PRO A 75 0.87 9.86 -16.08
C PRO A 75 -0.64 9.60 -16.00
N ALA A 76 -1.44 10.29 -16.83
CA ALA A 76 -2.89 10.10 -16.89
C ALA A 76 -3.31 8.65 -17.24
N LYS A 77 -2.54 7.95 -18.08
CA LYS A 77 -2.84 6.59 -18.55
C LYS A 77 -2.03 5.51 -17.81
N ASN A 78 -1.13 5.90 -16.92
CA ASN A 78 -0.16 4.98 -16.28
C ASN A 78 -0.84 4.08 -15.24
N LEU A 79 -1.82 4.58 -14.51
CA LEU A 79 -2.41 3.86 -13.39
C LEU A 79 -3.56 2.95 -13.83
N VAL A 80 -3.60 1.74 -13.29
CA VAL A 80 -4.73 0.82 -13.37
C VAL A 80 -5.31 0.66 -11.99
N ARG A 81 -6.61 0.86 -11.86
CA ARG A 81 -7.35 0.70 -10.62
C ARG A 81 -8.25 -0.52 -10.76
N ARG A 82 -8.06 -1.53 -9.90
CA ARG A 82 -8.90 -2.73 -9.86
C ARG A 82 -9.55 -2.86 -8.49
N GLN A 83 -10.88 -2.82 -8.46
CA GLN A 83 -11.64 -2.95 -7.21
C GLN A 83 -11.84 -4.42 -6.85
N PHE A 84 -11.76 -4.71 -5.55
CA PHE A 84 -12.00 -6.03 -4.97
C PHE A 84 -13.05 -5.93 -3.86
N LYS A 85 -14.26 -6.43 -4.14
CA LYS A 85 -15.43 -6.39 -3.24
C LYS A 85 -15.88 -7.78 -2.74
N ALA A 86 -15.29 -8.86 -3.26
CA ALA A 86 -15.78 -10.23 -3.10
C ALA A 86 -15.39 -10.91 -1.76
N GLY A 87 -15.23 -10.14 -0.68
CA GLY A 87 -14.80 -10.64 0.64
C GLY A 87 -13.29 -10.88 0.78
N ALA A 88 -12.82 -11.04 2.02
CA ALA A 88 -11.39 -11.02 2.36
C ALA A 88 -10.58 -12.17 1.72
N ARG A 89 -11.03 -13.42 1.89
CA ARG A 89 -10.31 -14.61 1.39
C ARG A 89 -10.13 -14.58 -0.13
N ARG A 90 -11.22 -14.35 -0.87
CA ARG A 90 -11.22 -14.32 -2.34
C ARG A 90 -10.42 -13.12 -2.88
N SER A 91 -10.56 -11.96 -2.26
CA SER A 91 -9.86 -10.74 -2.68
C SER A 91 -8.34 -10.85 -2.48
N LEU A 92 -7.90 -11.32 -1.31
CA LEU A 92 -6.47 -11.51 -1.03
C LEU A 92 -5.84 -12.57 -1.93
N PHE A 93 -6.54 -13.68 -2.19
CA PHE A 93 -6.08 -14.70 -3.14
C PHE A 93 -5.89 -14.13 -4.55
N LYS A 94 -6.87 -13.36 -5.05
CA LYS A 94 -6.77 -12.73 -6.37
C LYS A 94 -5.61 -11.73 -6.45
N VAL A 95 -5.35 -10.95 -5.40
CA VAL A 95 -4.18 -10.06 -5.33
C VAL A 95 -2.87 -10.84 -5.37
N LYS A 96 -2.76 -11.93 -4.58
CA LYS A 96 -1.57 -12.80 -4.57
C LYS A 96 -1.31 -13.38 -5.98
N ARG A 97 -2.35 -13.90 -6.63
CA ARG A 97 -2.27 -14.45 -7.99
C ARG A 97 -1.85 -13.39 -9.00
N LEU A 98 -2.44 -12.19 -8.95
CA LEU A 98 -2.06 -11.10 -9.85
C LEU A 98 -0.58 -10.72 -9.74
N LEU A 99 -0.03 -10.69 -8.52
CA LEU A 99 1.38 -10.30 -8.33
C LEU A 99 2.36 -11.42 -8.66
N LYS A 100 2.04 -12.67 -8.31
CA LYS A 100 2.93 -13.82 -8.48
C LYS A 100 2.80 -14.47 -9.86
N ALA A 101 1.59 -14.82 -10.29
CA ALA A 101 1.37 -15.55 -11.54
C ALA A 101 1.68 -14.71 -12.79
N ASN A 102 1.44 -13.39 -12.72
CA ASN A 102 1.77 -12.49 -13.84
C ASN A 102 3.21 -11.95 -13.76
N HIS A 103 4.03 -12.45 -12.83
CA HIS A 103 5.41 -11.99 -12.59
C HIS A 103 5.54 -10.45 -12.52
N TYR A 104 4.54 -9.77 -11.94
CA TYR A 104 4.49 -8.31 -11.98
C TYR A 104 5.50 -7.70 -11.01
N ARG A 105 5.33 -7.97 -9.70
CA ARG A 105 6.21 -7.58 -8.59
C ARG A 105 6.03 -8.58 -7.42
N PRO A 106 6.57 -9.80 -7.55
CA PRO A 106 6.42 -10.84 -6.54
C PRO A 106 7.07 -10.44 -5.20
N ASP A 107 8.11 -9.60 -5.25
CA ASP A 107 8.82 -9.04 -4.11
C ASP A 107 7.93 -8.23 -3.14
N LEU A 108 6.90 -7.57 -3.67
CA LEU A 108 5.95 -6.78 -2.88
C LEU A 108 4.74 -7.58 -2.40
N SER A 109 4.58 -8.84 -2.82
CA SER A 109 3.37 -9.64 -2.57
C SER A 109 2.96 -9.66 -1.09
N LYS A 110 3.91 -9.94 -0.19
CA LYS A 110 3.65 -10.02 1.26
C LYS A 110 3.23 -8.66 1.84
N ALA A 111 3.91 -7.58 1.43
CA ALA A 111 3.59 -6.23 1.89
C ALA A 111 2.20 -5.79 1.41
N THR A 112 1.87 -6.07 0.15
CA THR A 112 0.57 -5.72 -0.45
C THR A 112 -0.57 -6.45 0.25
N LEU A 113 -0.40 -7.75 0.54
CA LEU A 113 -1.40 -8.53 1.26
C LEU A 113 -1.61 -8.01 2.69
N ARG A 114 -0.54 -7.62 3.39
CA ARG A 114 -0.63 -7.02 4.73
C ARG A 114 -1.37 -5.69 4.73
N ARG A 115 -1.15 -4.83 3.73
CA ARG A 115 -1.88 -3.56 3.61
C ARG A 115 -3.35 -3.80 3.27
N ALA A 116 -3.64 -4.71 2.35
CA ALA A 116 -5.01 -5.07 2.01
C ALA A 116 -5.78 -5.66 3.21
N SER A 117 -5.14 -6.53 4.01
CA SER A 117 -5.77 -7.06 5.22
C SER A 117 -5.96 -5.99 6.30
N ALA A 118 -5.02 -5.04 6.43
CA ALA A 118 -5.17 -3.91 7.34
C ALA A 118 -6.36 -3.01 6.97
N ILE A 119 -6.58 -2.76 5.68
CA ILE A 119 -7.75 -2.01 5.16
C ILE A 119 -9.05 -2.79 5.40
N LEU A 120 -9.06 -4.08 5.12
CA LEU A 120 -10.25 -4.91 5.40
C LEU A 120 -10.57 -4.96 6.90
N ARG A 121 -9.55 -4.82 7.76
CA ARG A 121 -9.72 -4.73 9.22
C ARG A 121 -10.21 -3.34 9.65
N SER A 122 -9.72 -2.25 9.05
CA SER A 122 -10.20 -0.88 9.36
C SER A 122 -11.67 -0.67 8.98
N GLN A 123 -12.16 -1.41 7.99
CA GLN A 123 -13.56 -1.36 7.55
C GLN A 123 -14.54 -2.12 8.44
N ARG A 124 -14.05 -2.99 9.34
CA ARG A 124 -14.92 -3.72 10.26
C ARG A 124 -15.45 -2.78 11.35
N PRO A 125 -16.71 -2.92 11.76
CA PRO A 125 -17.24 -2.13 12.87
C PRO A 125 -16.39 -2.38 14.12
N ILE A 126 -16.07 -1.29 14.82
CA ILE A 126 -15.34 -1.36 16.09
C ILE A 126 -16.28 -2.02 17.09
N LYS A 127 -15.90 -3.19 17.62
CA LYS A 127 -16.64 -3.82 18.72
C LYS A 127 -16.59 -2.87 19.92
N ALA A 128 -17.74 -2.48 20.45
CA ALA A 128 -17.80 -1.71 21.69
C ALA A 128 -17.05 -2.47 22.79
N LYS A 129 -16.16 -1.78 23.50
CA LYS A 129 -15.51 -2.36 24.68
C LYS A 129 -16.60 -2.57 25.73
N LYS A 130 -16.85 -3.81 26.15
CA LYS A 130 -17.68 -4.07 27.33
C LYS A 130 -17.01 -3.37 28.53
N PRO A 131 -17.74 -2.62 29.37
CA PRO A 131 -17.18 -2.10 30.60
C PRO A 131 -16.64 -3.27 31.42
N LYS A 132 -15.42 -3.13 31.97
CA LYS A 132 -14.91 -4.12 32.92
C LYS A 132 -15.90 -4.14 34.08
N ALA A 133 -16.48 -5.31 34.38
CA ALA A 133 -17.24 -5.49 35.60
C ALA A 133 -16.35 -5.06 36.76
N ALA A 134 -16.83 -4.11 37.57
CA ALA A 134 -16.11 -3.69 38.77
C ALA A 134 -15.89 -4.94 39.62
N ALA A 135 -14.64 -5.17 40.05
CA ALA A 135 -14.35 -6.25 40.97
C ALA A 135 -15.23 -6.06 42.22
N ALA A 136 -15.99 -7.10 42.58
CA ALA A 136 -16.77 -7.09 43.80
C ALA A 136 -15.80 -6.82 44.96
N LYS A 137 -16.01 -5.72 45.68
CA LYS A 137 -15.28 -5.44 46.92
C LYS A 137 -15.70 -6.51 47.92
N THR A 138 -14.69 -7.21 48.45
CA THR A 138 -14.83 -8.11 49.61
C THR A 138 -14.59 -7.31 50.87
#